data_AF-A0A177UGV3-F1
#
_entry.id   AF-A0A177UGV3-F1
#
_cell.length_a   1.000
_cell.length_b   1.000
_cell.length_c   1.000
_cell.angle_alpha   90.00
_cell.angle_beta   90.00
_cell.angle_gamma   90.00
#
_symmetry.space_group_name_H-M   'P 1'
#
loop_
_entity.id
_entity.type
_entity.pdbx_description
1 polymer ?
#
loop_
_entity_poly.entity_id
_entity_poly.type
_entity_poly.pdbx_seq_one_letter_code
_entity_poly.pdbx_strand_id
1 'polypeptide(L)'
;MLGAFPLPEVHQVAVDDELKLLVVDDQHKGKEEMSRRSKREGSAEYQELPLTAEDLSYPPPSGSGLSLGGRPLSRRKTILTGRNLCRLCLISPLLVILGAVGWYAIVRGLRPLANLFTYGTRPLWDHQPESDPNIFVPHLYAAGVPPDDRAACARHNVTLRTNPSVRRLIDATIVSTEIDLLELRMRELEDVVDVFVIVESERTFMGTAKNLSFAQNRNRFARWESKIRYMATPGRELAPGEDPFRVEKEMREAVTDFLAKKVQPADTDLLFMSDVDEIPAAHSLALLKACDFPLPIHLQLRQFVYSFEFPTDSGSWRAQMHEWLGGPPQTAYMHSKATDRVLADAGWHCSFCFRSISDFVFKMSSYSHSDRLFGNNNYQKLLNPVEIQRKICSGEDVFGLLPEVYTWAELLWRWNGATKSPSAVNVPKAVIQDSERFRYLLPGGCVRDG
;
A
#
# COMPACT_ATOMS: atom_id res chain seq x y z
N MET A 1 -57.98 24.14 14.88
CA MET A 1 -56.96 24.87 15.64
C MET A 1 -55.62 24.23 15.32
N LEU A 2 -54.91 24.85 14.38
CA LEU A 2 -53.56 24.49 13.94
C LEU A 2 -52.57 25.21 14.85
N GLY A 3 -51.74 24.47 15.58
CA GLY A 3 -50.67 25.03 16.42
C GLY A 3 -49.33 24.87 15.72
N ALA A 4 -48.86 25.97 15.12
CA ALA A 4 -47.55 26.09 14.50
C ALA A 4 -46.46 26.25 15.57
N PHE A 5 -45.38 25.46 15.47
CA PHE A 5 -44.12 25.69 16.20
C PHE A 5 -43.17 26.50 15.30
N PRO A 6 -42.42 27.47 15.83
CA PRO A 6 -41.59 28.38 15.03
C PRO A 6 -40.26 27.74 14.61
N LEU A 7 -39.87 28.01 13.36
CA LEU A 7 -38.53 27.74 12.82
C LEU A 7 -37.54 28.80 13.36
N PRO A 8 -36.26 28.45 13.61
CA PRO A 8 -35.25 29.43 13.96
C PRO A 8 -34.77 30.24 12.74
N GLU A 9 -34.59 31.54 12.95
CA GLU A 9 -34.14 32.54 11.99
C GLU A 9 -32.75 32.21 11.42
N VAL A 10 -32.66 32.22 10.10
CA VAL A 10 -31.40 32.18 9.35
C VAL A 10 -30.90 33.61 9.22
N HIS A 11 -29.88 33.97 10.00
CA HIS A 11 -29.14 35.20 9.76
C HIS A 11 -28.34 35.08 8.45
N GLN A 12 -28.71 35.90 7.46
CA GLN A 12 -27.89 36.19 6.30
C GLN A 12 -26.63 36.93 6.76
N VAL A 13 -25.48 36.27 6.65
CA VAL A 13 -24.17 36.94 6.70
C VAL A 13 -23.78 37.24 5.27
N ALA A 14 -23.59 38.54 5.01
CA ALA A 14 -23.10 39.07 3.75
C ALA A 14 -21.71 38.47 3.43
N VAL A 15 -21.55 38.02 2.20
CA VAL A 15 -20.27 37.56 1.65
C VAL A 15 -19.55 38.81 1.13
N ASP A 16 -18.55 39.28 1.87
CA ASP A 16 -17.58 40.26 1.37
C ASP A 16 -16.55 39.53 0.49
N ASP A 17 -16.55 39.88 -0.79
CA ASP A 17 -15.57 39.52 -1.80
C ASP A 17 -14.26 40.28 -1.54
N GLU A 18 -13.39 39.76 -0.66
CA GLU A 18 -11.96 40.12 -0.67
C GLU A 18 -11.14 39.16 0.22
N LEU A 19 -10.83 37.95 -0.28
CA LEU A 19 -9.68 37.17 0.20
C LEU A 19 -9.25 36.11 -0.85
N LYS A 20 -8.74 36.59 -1.98
CA LYS A 20 -7.91 35.80 -2.90
C LYS A 20 -6.56 36.51 -2.99
N LEU A 21 -5.50 35.74 -2.73
CA LEU A 21 -4.08 36.13 -2.59
C LEU A 21 -3.62 36.16 -1.13
N LEU A 22 -3.28 34.98 -0.58
CA LEU A 22 -2.30 34.79 0.52
C LEU A 22 -2.19 33.28 0.83
N VAL A 23 -1.81 32.45 -0.15
CA VAL A 23 -1.52 31.00 0.06
C VAL A 23 -0.20 30.57 -0.61
N VAL A 24 0.61 31.51 -1.12
CA VAL A 24 1.83 31.16 -1.89
C VAL A 24 3.12 31.35 -1.10
N ASP A 25 3.12 32.03 0.05
CA ASP A 25 4.37 32.50 0.68
C ASP A 25 4.89 31.64 1.87
N ASP A 26 4.11 30.68 2.38
CA ASP A 26 4.51 29.93 3.59
C ASP A 26 5.19 28.58 3.30
N GLN A 27 5.19 28.13 2.04
CA GLN A 27 5.86 26.88 1.63
C GLN A 27 7.36 27.06 1.31
N HIS A 28 7.86 28.30 1.23
CA HIS A 28 9.28 28.57 0.96
C HIS A 28 10.13 28.80 2.21
N LYS A 29 9.55 29.20 3.35
CA LYS A 29 10.32 29.45 4.59
C LYS A 29 10.71 28.18 5.36
N GLY A 30 9.92 27.10 5.26
CA GLY A 30 10.23 25.82 5.92
C GLY A 30 11.40 25.03 5.33
N LYS A 31 11.78 25.29 4.07
CA LYS A 31 12.88 24.58 3.40
C LYS A 31 14.27 25.21 3.65
N GLU A 32 14.34 26.50 3.98
CA GLU A 32 15.62 27.17 4.26
C GLU A 32 16.15 26.90 5.70
N GLU A 33 15.28 26.68 6.68
CA GLU A 33 15.72 26.35 8.06
C GLU A 33 16.24 24.92 8.20
N MET A 34 15.72 23.96 7.42
CA MET A 34 16.17 22.56 7.46
C MET A 34 17.55 22.38 6.82
N SER A 35 17.85 23.15 5.77
CA SER A 35 19.15 23.16 5.08
C SER A 35 20.28 23.77 5.93
N ARG A 36 19.95 24.72 6.83
CA ARG A 36 20.94 25.33 7.74
C ARG A 36 21.28 24.46 8.95
N ARG A 37 20.39 23.56 9.36
CA ARG A 37 20.64 22.64 10.50
C ARG A 37 21.50 21.43 10.10
N SER A 38 21.37 20.96 8.86
CA SER A 38 22.20 19.87 8.31
C SER A 38 23.68 20.25 8.09
N LYS A 39 24.06 21.54 8.15
CA LYS A 39 25.44 22.01 7.95
C LYS A 39 26.24 22.21 9.25
N ARG A 40 25.70 21.89 10.43
CA ARG A 40 26.36 22.15 11.73
C ARG A 40 26.75 20.93 12.57
N GLU A 41 26.47 19.72 12.14
CA GLU A 41 26.93 18.51 12.85
C GLU A 41 27.72 17.62 11.90
N GLY A 42 28.98 18.00 11.69
CA GLY A 42 30.00 17.18 11.04
C GLY A 42 31.26 17.18 11.90
N SER A 43 31.52 16.07 12.58
CA SER A 43 32.87 15.54 12.88
C SER A 43 32.76 14.37 13.87
N ALA A 44 32.77 13.16 13.33
CA ALA A 44 33.32 12.00 14.03
C ALA A 44 33.95 11.09 12.99
N GLU A 45 35.25 10.93 13.14
CA GLU A 45 36.23 10.27 12.29
C GLU A 45 36.05 8.73 12.35
N TYR A 46 36.03 8.05 11.21
CA TYR A 46 36.19 6.59 11.15
C TYR A 46 37.14 6.23 10.00
N GLN A 47 38.22 5.53 10.37
CA GLN A 47 39.29 5.06 9.50
C GLN A 47 38.84 3.91 8.60
N GLU A 48 39.15 4.00 7.31
CA GLU A 48 39.07 2.90 6.33
C GLU A 48 40.33 2.02 6.39
N LEU A 49 40.14 0.70 6.32
CA LEU A 49 41.17 -0.29 6.00
C LEU A 49 40.87 -0.91 4.63
N PRO A 50 41.87 -1.18 3.78
CA PRO A 50 41.65 -1.50 2.37
C PRO A 50 41.51 -3.00 2.13
N LEU A 51 40.66 -3.38 1.17
CA LEU A 51 40.67 -4.72 0.57
C LEU A 51 40.85 -4.59 -0.95
N THR A 52 41.93 -5.18 -1.41
CA THR A 52 42.40 -5.28 -2.80
C THR A 52 41.59 -6.31 -3.58
N ALA A 53 41.26 -5.98 -4.83
CA ALA A 53 40.68 -6.88 -5.80
C ALA A 53 41.78 -7.64 -6.55
N GLU A 54 41.73 -8.97 -6.56
CA GLU A 54 42.34 -9.79 -7.60
C GLU A 54 41.33 -10.87 -8.05
N ASP A 55 41.12 -10.87 -9.37
CA ASP A 55 40.71 -11.93 -10.29
C ASP A 55 39.60 -12.92 -9.91
N LEU A 56 38.58 -13.00 -10.77
CA LEU A 56 38.26 -14.23 -11.51
C LEU A 56 37.29 -13.94 -12.66
N SER A 57 37.74 -14.31 -13.85
CA SER A 57 37.15 -14.14 -15.16
C SER A 57 36.31 -15.36 -15.57
N TYR A 58 35.22 -15.15 -16.33
CA TYR A 58 34.61 -16.17 -17.20
C TYR A 58 34.13 -15.53 -18.51
N PRO A 59 34.20 -16.25 -19.66
CA PRO A 59 34.10 -15.66 -21.00
C PRO A 59 32.66 -15.70 -21.57
N PRO A 60 32.34 -14.88 -22.59
CA PRO A 60 31.08 -14.98 -23.32
C PRO A 60 31.15 -16.02 -24.45
N PRO A 61 30.01 -16.57 -24.90
CA PRO A 61 30.00 -17.56 -25.97
C PRO A 61 30.17 -16.92 -27.35
N SER A 62 30.82 -17.70 -28.22
CA SER A 62 31.17 -17.45 -29.60
C SER A 62 29.96 -17.25 -30.54
N GLY A 63 30.00 -16.17 -31.33
CA GLY A 63 29.17 -15.96 -32.50
C GLY A 63 30.04 -15.57 -33.70
N SER A 64 30.02 -16.42 -34.72
CA SER A 64 30.76 -16.42 -35.98
C SER A 64 30.88 -15.07 -36.70
N GLY A 65 32.08 -14.80 -37.20
CA GLY A 65 32.42 -13.61 -37.97
C GLY A 65 31.87 -13.59 -39.40
N LEU A 66 31.68 -12.37 -39.89
CA LEU A 66 31.66 -12.02 -41.31
C LEU A 66 32.48 -10.72 -41.46
N SER A 67 33.64 -10.88 -42.09
CA SER A 67 34.50 -9.79 -42.55
C SER A 67 33.83 -9.06 -43.72
N LEU A 68 33.67 -7.74 -43.60
CA LEU A 68 33.48 -6.86 -44.76
C LEU A 68 34.35 -5.62 -44.58
N GLY A 69 35.10 -5.32 -45.64
CA GLY A 69 36.25 -4.43 -45.62
C GLY A 69 35.93 -2.97 -45.33
N GLY A 70 36.91 -2.29 -44.74
CA GLY A 70 36.88 -0.87 -44.52
C GLY A 70 36.76 -0.09 -45.84
N ARG A 71 35.79 0.83 -45.86
CA ARG A 71 35.78 2.01 -46.72
C ARG A 71 35.74 3.24 -45.82
N PRO A 72 36.40 4.34 -46.20
CA PRO A 72 36.56 5.50 -45.34
C PRO A 72 35.20 6.17 -45.06
N LEU A 73 34.99 6.57 -43.81
CA LEU A 73 33.85 7.37 -43.35
C LEU A 73 33.86 8.73 -44.04
N SER A 74 33.18 8.81 -45.19
CA SER A 74 32.65 10.05 -45.71
C SER A 74 31.60 10.57 -44.73
N ARG A 75 31.85 11.74 -44.13
CA ARG A 75 30.84 12.53 -43.40
C ARG A 75 29.68 12.85 -44.34
N ARG A 76 28.69 11.97 -44.44
CA ARG A 76 27.36 12.34 -44.93
C ARG A 76 26.70 13.18 -43.85
N LYS A 77 26.72 14.50 -44.04
CA LYS A 77 25.77 15.40 -43.40
C LYS A 77 24.37 14.90 -43.77
N THR A 78 23.65 14.33 -42.80
CA THR A 78 22.23 14.05 -42.96
C THR A 78 21.53 15.40 -43.10
N ILE A 79 21.27 15.80 -44.34
CA ILE A 79 20.43 16.96 -44.64
C ILE A 79 19.05 16.61 -44.09
N LEU A 80 18.61 17.31 -43.05
CA LEU A 80 17.20 17.36 -42.67
C LEU A 80 16.43 17.91 -43.88
N THR A 81 15.85 17.04 -44.68
CA THR A 81 14.92 17.43 -45.75
C THR A 81 13.74 18.20 -45.13
N GLY A 82 13.29 19.27 -45.79
CA GLY A 82 12.27 20.20 -45.27
C GLY A 82 10.93 19.60 -44.80
N ARG A 83 10.66 18.32 -45.09
CA ARG A 83 9.52 17.57 -44.52
C ARG A 83 9.66 17.32 -43.00
N ASN A 84 10.88 17.24 -42.46
CA ASN A 84 11.11 17.03 -41.03
C ASN A 84 11.05 18.34 -40.23
N LEU A 85 11.46 19.48 -40.81
CA LEU A 85 11.26 20.80 -40.18
C LEU A 85 9.77 21.16 -40.06
N CYS A 86 8.96 20.83 -41.07
CA CYS A 86 7.51 21.10 -41.04
C CYS A 86 6.78 20.27 -39.96
N ARG A 87 7.25 19.04 -39.69
CA ARG A 87 6.75 18.23 -38.56
C ARG A 87 7.15 18.81 -37.20
N LEU A 88 8.40 19.26 -37.02
CA LEU A 88 8.83 19.93 -35.78
C LEU A 88 8.11 21.26 -35.53
N CYS A 89 7.81 22.03 -36.58
CA CYS A 89 7.08 23.31 -36.46
C CYS A 89 5.58 23.15 -36.13
N LEU A 90 4.97 21.99 -36.38
CA LEU A 90 3.57 21.70 -36.03
C LEU A 90 3.43 20.98 -34.68
N ILE A 91 4.43 20.20 -34.27
CA ILE A 91 4.45 19.50 -32.98
C ILE A 91 4.56 20.50 -31.81
N SER A 92 5.34 21.58 -31.97
CA SER A 92 5.50 22.62 -30.95
C SER A 92 4.18 23.33 -30.57
N PRO A 93 3.40 23.91 -31.50
CA PRO A 93 2.13 24.56 -31.16
C PRO A 93 1.06 23.57 -30.69
N LEU A 94 1.03 22.34 -31.19
CA LEU A 94 0.10 21.30 -30.71
C LEU A 94 0.37 20.94 -29.24
N LEU A 95 1.65 20.76 -28.87
CA LEU A 95 2.04 20.48 -27.48
C LEU A 95 1.73 21.65 -26.55
N VAL A 96 1.91 22.90 -27.01
CA VAL A 96 1.54 24.10 -26.26
C VAL A 96 0.02 24.19 -26.07
N ILE A 97 -0.77 23.88 -27.10
CA ILE A 97 -2.24 23.85 -26.98
C ILE A 97 -2.69 22.73 -26.04
N LEU A 98 -2.13 21.52 -26.16
CA LEU A 98 -2.45 20.41 -25.25
C LEU A 98 -2.05 20.73 -23.80
N GLY A 99 -0.89 21.36 -23.60
CA GLY A 99 -0.45 21.84 -22.28
C GLY A 99 -1.36 22.92 -21.71
N ALA A 100 -1.80 23.88 -22.53
CA ALA A 100 -2.72 24.94 -22.13
C ALA A 100 -4.13 24.41 -21.82
N VAL A 101 -4.62 23.45 -22.60
CA VAL A 101 -5.90 22.74 -22.33
C VAL A 101 -5.82 21.92 -21.06
N GLY A 102 -4.69 21.22 -20.83
CA GLY A 102 -4.44 20.49 -19.58
C GLY A 102 -4.39 21.42 -18.37
N TRP A 103 -3.64 22.52 -18.46
CA TRP A 103 -3.59 23.55 -17.42
C TRP A 103 -4.97 24.16 -17.15
N TYR A 104 -5.70 24.55 -18.19
CA TYR A 104 -7.06 25.07 -18.08
C TYR A 104 -8.00 24.05 -17.42
N ALA A 105 -7.89 22.77 -17.79
CA ALA A 105 -8.68 21.69 -17.18
C ALA A 105 -8.37 21.53 -15.68
N ILE A 106 -7.11 21.60 -15.27
CA ILE A 106 -6.69 21.56 -13.87
C ILE A 106 -7.28 22.75 -13.10
N VAL A 107 -7.09 23.97 -13.61
CA VAL A 107 -7.55 25.21 -12.96
C VAL A 107 -9.08 25.30 -12.88
N ARG A 108 -9.79 24.72 -13.85
CA ARG A 108 -11.27 24.74 -13.91
C ARG A 108 -11.92 23.54 -13.23
N GLY A 109 -11.13 22.64 -12.62
CA GLY A 109 -11.66 21.46 -11.93
C GLY A 109 -12.26 20.41 -12.88
N LEU A 110 -11.83 20.36 -14.14
CA LEU A 110 -12.16 19.29 -15.08
C LEU A 110 -11.32 18.05 -14.76
N ARG A 111 -11.59 17.44 -13.60
CA ARG A 111 -10.77 16.37 -13.00
C ARG A 111 -10.50 15.17 -13.94
N PRO A 112 -11.41 14.72 -14.82
CA PRO A 112 -11.09 13.64 -15.77
C PRO A 112 -9.94 13.99 -16.72
N LEU A 113 -9.91 15.22 -17.23
CA LEU A 113 -8.81 15.70 -18.06
C LEU A 113 -7.55 15.93 -17.23
N ALA A 114 -7.68 16.54 -16.05
CA ALA A 114 -6.56 16.71 -15.13
C ALA A 114 -5.89 15.37 -14.79
N ASN A 115 -6.67 14.35 -14.44
CA ASN A 115 -6.18 12.99 -14.15
C ASN A 115 -5.55 12.35 -15.39
N LEU A 116 -6.15 12.50 -16.57
CA LEU A 116 -5.56 12.01 -17.82
C LEU A 116 -4.19 12.67 -18.08
N PHE A 117 -4.06 13.98 -17.84
CA PHE A 117 -2.79 14.67 -18.00
C PHE A 117 -1.79 14.30 -16.92
N THR A 118 -2.15 14.29 -15.63
CA THR A 118 -1.22 13.99 -14.54
C THR A 118 -0.76 12.54 -14.57
N TYR A 119 -1.69 11.57 -14.58
CA TYR A 119 -1.35 10.15 -14.60
C TYR A 119 -0.80 9.71 -15.95
N GLY A 120 -1.36 10.24 -17.05
CA GLY A 120 -0.86 9.97 -18.39
C GLY A 120 0.59 10.42 -18.50
N THR A 121 0.92 11.65 -18.14
CA THR A 121 2.29 12.15 -18.27
C THR A 121 3.24 11.72 -17.16
N ARG A 122 2.77 11.03 -16.12
CA ARG A 122 3.57 10.60 -14.96
C ARG A 122 4.90 9.91 -15.34
N PRO A 123 4.95 9.01 -16.34
CA PRO A 123 6.21 8.40 -16.78
C PRO A 123 7.28 9.38 -17.32
N LEU A 124 6.94 10.65 -17.56
CA LEU A 124 7.88 11.68 -18.02
C LEU A 124 8.59 12.42 -16.87
N TRP A 125 8.00 12.45 -15.68
CA TRP A 125 8.46 13.33 -14.58
C TRP A 125 8.48 12.67 -13.20
N ASP A 126 7.92 11.46 -13.06
CA ASP A 126 7.96 10.69 -11.83
C ASP A 126 8.61 9.33 -12.07
N HIS A 127 9.20 8.76 -11.02
CA HIS A 127 9.90 7.49 -11.06
C HIS A 127 9.56 6.67 -9.83
N GLN A 128 9.77 5.36 -9.90
CA GLN A 128 9.55 4.50 -8.74
C GLN A 128 10.36 5.06 -7.56
N PRO A 129 9.75 5.21 -6.37
CA PRO A 129 10.43 5.84 -5.26
C PRO A 129 11.70 5.06 -4.93
N GLU A 130 12.85 5.75 -4.95
CA GLU A 130 14.10 5.19 -4.39
C GLU A 130 13.93 4.80 -2.91
N SER A 131 12.87 5.32 -2.27
CA SER A 131 12.48 5.00 -0.91
C SER A 131 11.82 3.63 -0.74
N ASP A 132 11.48 2.86 -1.78
CA ASP A 132 10.96 1.50 -1.57
C ASP A 132 12.07 0.55 -1.05
N PRO A 133 11.75 -0.53 -0.32
CA PRO A 133 12.73 -1.57 0.01
C PRO A 133 13.26 -2.23 -1.27
N ASN A 134 14.58 -2.40 -1.36
CA ASN A 134 15.25 -2.86 -2.57
C ASN A 134 16.22 -4.05 -2.36
N ILE A 135 16.35 -4.55 -1.13
CA ILE A 135 17.17 -5.73 -0.81
C ILE A 135 16.25 -6.94 -0.63
N PHE A 136 16.06 -7.72 -1.69
CA PHE A 136 15.21 -8.89 -1.66
C PHE A 136 15.92 -10.10 -1.04
N VAL A 137 15.32 -10.65 0.01
CA VAL A 137 15.67 -11.94 0.59
C VAL A 137 14.86 -13.02 -0.15
N PRO A 138 15.53 -13.96 -0.86
CA PRO A 138 14.85 -15.05 -1.53
C PRO A 138 14.08 -15.91 -0.54
N HIS A 139 12.82 -16.24 -0.85
CA HIS A 139 11.99 -17.09 -0.02
C HIS A 139 11.96 -18.51 -0.59
N LEU A 140 12.72 -19.41 0.02
CA LEU A 140 12.93 -20.78 -0.48
C LEU A 140 11.98 -21.76 0.20
N TYR A 141 10.71 -21.72 -0.20
CA TYR A 141 9.64 -22.58 0.29
C TYR A 141 9.10 -23.54 -0.78
N ALA A 142 8.68 -24.73 -0.36
CA ALA A 142 7.89 -25.65 -1.17
C ALA A 142 6.94 -26.45 -0.25
N ALA A 143 5.76 -26.81 -0.77
CA ALA A 143 4.82 -27.64 -0.04
C ALA A 143 5.47 -28.99 0.35
N GLY A 144 5.31 -29.38 1.62
CA GLY A 144 5.94 -30.59 2.18
C GLY A 144 7.37 -30.41 2.67
N VAL A 145 7.99 -29.24 2.45
CA VAL A 145 9.30 -28.90 3.02
C VAL A 145 9.09 -28.04 4.28
N PRO A 146 9.63 -28.44 5.45
CA PRO A 146 9.52 -27.65 6.67
C PRO A 146 10.06 -26.21 6.49
N PRO A 147 9.30 -25.18 6.93
CA PRO A 147 9.73 -23.78 6.81
C PRO A 147 10.53 -23.28 8.02
N ASP A 148 10.61 -24.04 9.11
CA ASP A 148 10.98 -23.56 10.44
C ASP A 148 12.05 -24.42 11.15
N ASP A 149 12.77 -25.25 10.39
CA ASP A 149 13.84 -26.09 10.92
C ASP A 149 15.25 -25.55 10.62
N ARG A 150 16.28 -26.25 11.13
CA ARG A 150 17.69 -25.88 10.88
C ARG A 150 18.02 -25.85 9.39
N ALA A 151 17.43 -26.75 8.59
CA ALA A 151 17.66 -26.81 7.16
C ALA A 151 16.99 -25.64 6.43
N ALA A 152 15.83 -25.17 6.89
CA ALA A 152 15.16 -23.97 6.42
C ALA A 152 16.02 -22.73 6.66
N CYS A 153 16.54 -22.55 7.87
CA CYS A 153 17.42 -21.42 8.16
C CYS A 153 18.71 -21.46 7.33
N ALA A 154 19.34 -22.64 7.23
CA ALA A 154 20.58 -22.81 6.46
C ALA A 154 20.40 -22.49 4.97
N ARG A 155 19.25 -22.84 4.36
CA ARG A 155 18.93 -22.48 2.96
C ARG A 155 18.89 -20.97 2.73
N HIS A 156 18.60 -20.19 3.77
CA HIS A 156 18.54 -18.73 3.73
C HIS A 156 19.82 -18.07 4.30
N ASN A 157 20.90 -18.84 4.51
CA ASN A 157 22.16 -18.37 5.09
C ASN A 157 22.00 -17.73 6.48
N VAL A 158 21.02 -18.19 7.27
CA VAL A 158 20.80 -17.77 8.66
C VAL A 158 20.79 -19.00 9.58
N THR A 159 20.98 -18.77 10.87
CA THR A 159 20.97 -19.85 11.87
C THR A 159 19.56 -20.03 12.44
N LEU A 160 19.30 -21.22 12.97
CA LEU A 160 18.13 -21.43 13.81
C LEU A 160 18.34 -20.65 15.11
N ARG A 161 17.33 -19.89 15.56
CA ARG A 161 17.43 -19.14 16.82
C ARG A 161 17.64 -20.09 18.00
N THR A 162 18.39 -19.63 19.00
CA THR A 162 18.48 -20.33 20.29
C THR A 162 17.16 -20.18 21.03
N ASN A 163 16.38 -21.26 21.12
CA ASN A 163 15.07 -21.36 21.78
C ASN A 163 13.87 -20.75 21.02
N PRO A 164 13.53 -21.26 19.82
CA PRO A 164 12.43 -20.75 19.00
C PRO A 164 11.04 -20.94 19.65
N SER A 165 10.88 -21.94 20.53
CA SER A 165 9.62 -22.25 21.22
C SER A 165 9.24 -21.27 22.34
N VAL A 166 10.14 -20.37 22.74
CA VAL A 166 9.90 -19.42 23.84
C VAL A 166 9.48 -18.02 23.34
N ARG A 167 9.78 -17.67 22.08
CA ARG A 167 9.44 -16.36 21.53
C ARG A 167 8.01 -16.36 21.01
N ARG A 168 7.17 -15.46 21.54
CA ARG A 168 5.81 -15.31 21.01
C ARG A 168 5.86 -14.51 19.72
N LEU A 169 5.03 -14.92 18.77
CA LEU A 169 4.69 -14.12 17.60
C LEU A 169 3.37 -13.41 17.85
N ILE A 170 3.42 -12.08 17.80
CA ILE A 170 2.29 -11.19 18.03
C ILE A 170 1.89 -10.58 16.69
N ASP A 171 0.67 -10.86 16.25
CA ASP A 171 0.07 -10.24 15.06
C ASP A 171 -0.75 -9.01 15.50
N ALA A 172 -0.33 -7.80 15.13
CA ALA A 172 -1.05 -6.57 15.45
C ALA A 172 -1.68 -5.97 14.19
N THR A 173 -2.99 -5.69 14.26
CA THR A 173 -3.74 -5.13 13.13
C THR A 173 -4.82 -4.15 13.58
N ILE A 174 -5.07 -3.16 12.71
CA ILE A 174 -6.17 -2.20 12.85
C ILE A 174 -7.33 -2.65 11.97
N VAL A 175 -8.51 -2.86 12.56
CA VAL A 175 -9.71 -3.36 11.89
C VAL A 175 -10.74 -2.24 11.69
N SER A 176 -11.38 -2.23 10.52
CA SER A 176 -12.53 -1.37 10.24
C SER A 176 -13.78 -2.18 9.90
N THR A 177 -14.01 -2.52 8.63
CA THR A 177 -15.17 -3.32 8.17
C THR A 177 -14.75 -4.68 7.59
N GLU A 178 -13.45 -4.93 7.50
CA GLU A 178 -12.81 -6.12 6.90
C GLU A 178 -12.99 -7.44 7.71
N ILE A 179 -14.17 -7.72 8.28
CA ILE A 179 -14.36 -8.86 9.20
C ILE A 179 -14.13 -10.23 8.51
N ASP A 180 -14.54 -10.38 7.25
CA ASP A 180 -14.29 -11.63 6.50
C ASP A 180 -12.77 -11.81 6.23
N LEU A 181 -12.04 -10.74 5.91
CA LEU A 181 -10.59 -10.81 5.69
C LEU A 181 -9.84 -11.07 7.00
N LEU A 182 -10.28 -10.49 8.11
CA LEU A 182 -9.74 -10.77 9.45
C LEU A 182 -9.90 -12.25 9.80
N GLU A 183 -11.05 -12.85 9.51
CA GLU A 183 -11.26 -14.28 9.73
C GLU A 183 -10.34 -15.14 8.84
N LEU A 184 -10.19 -14.80 7.56
CA LEU A 184 -9.26 -15.49 6.66
C LEU A 184 -7.82 -15.40 7.16
N ARG A 185 -7.40 -14.22 7.61
CA ARG A 185 -6.09 -13.98 8.22
C ARG A 185 -5.87 -14.84 9.46
N MET A 186 -6.81 -14.82 10.40
CA MET A 186 -6.68 -15.59 11.64
C MET A 186 -6.69 -17.10 11.38
N ARG A 187 -7.46 -17.58 10.39
CA ARG A 187 -7.41 -18.97 9.93
C ARG A 187 -6.06 -19.34 9.35
N GLU A 188 -5.51 -18.50 8.49
CA GLU A 188 -4.18 -18.73 7.90
C GLU A 188 -3.13 -18.88 9.01
N LEU A 189 -3.19 -18.00 10.01
CA LEU A 189 -2.13 -17.82 11.00
C LEU A 189 -2.34 -18.55 12.34
N GLU A 190 -3.43 -19.30 12.51
CA GLU A 190 -3.82 -19.85 13.82
C GLU A 190 -2.77 -20.78 14.46
N ASP A 191 -1.95 -21.44 13.64
CA ASP A 191 -0.93 -22.39 14.08
C ASP A 191 0.43 -21.74 14.39
N VAL A 192 0.69 -20.52 13.91
CA VAL A 192 2.00 -19.84 14.02
C VAL A 192 1.98 -18.63 14.94
N VAL A 193 0.85 -17.92 15.01
CA VAL A 193 0.66 -16.74 15.87
C VAL A 193 0.20 -17.16 17.27
N ASP A 194 0.85 -16.57 18.27
CA ASP A 194 0.54 -16.81 19.68
C ASP A 194 -0.47 -15.80 20.23
N VAL A 195 -0.42 -14.54 19.76
CA VAL A 195 -1.29 -13.46 20.20
C VAL A 195 -1.78 -12.63 19.01
N PHE A 196 -3.08 -12.43 18.92
CA PHE A 196 -3.71 -11.51 17.97
C PHE A 196 -4.10 -10.22 18.68
N VAL A 197 -3.43 -9.13 18.36
CA VAL A 197 -3.74 -7.78 18.82
C VAL A 197 -4.67 -7.12 17.81
N ILE A 198 -5.93 -6.94 18.20
CA ILE A 198 -6.99 -6.39 17.36
C ILE A 198 -7.38 -5.03 17.90
N VAL A 199 -7.21 -3.99 17.09
CA VAL A 199 -7.56 -2.62 17.45
C VAL A 199 -8.58 -2.07 16.49
N GLU A 200 -9.65 -1.47 16.99
CA GLU A 200 -10.61 -0.74 16.16
C GLU A 200 -11.02 0.58 16.81
N SER A 201 -11.63 1.47 16.02
CA SER A 201 -12.01 2.82 16.44
C SER A 201 -13.52 3.05 16.30
N GLU A 202 -14.11 3.85 17.19
CA GLU A 202 -15.49 4.36 17.07
C GLU A 202 -15.63 5.42 15.97
N ARG A 203 -14.52 5.87 15.38
CA ARG A 203 -14.50 6.80 14.26
C ARG A 203 -13.59 6.34 13.12
N THR A 204 -13.92 6.73 11.90
CA THR A 204 -13.09 6.55 10.70
C THR A 204 -11.88 7.49 10.73
N PHE A 205 -10.92 7.33 9.81
CA PHE A 205 -9.83 8.30 9.64
C PHE A 205 -10.31 9.68 9.15
N MET A 206 -11.53 9.73 8.61
CA MET A 206 -12.26 10.97 8.30
C MET A 206 -12.98 11.58 9.52
N GLY A 207 -12.85 10.97 10.70
CA GLY A 207 -13.49 11.43 11.93
C GLY A 207 -15.01 11.17 12.01
N THR A 208 -15.60 10.49 11.02
CA THR A 208 -17.02 10.12 11.04
C THR A 208 -17.25 8.95 11.99
N ALA A 209 -18.34 8.99 12.76
CA ALA A 209 -18.70 7.91 13.67
C ALA A 209 -18.96 6.60 12.90
N LYS A 210 -18.46 5.49 13.45
CA LYS A 210 -18.67 4.14 12.94
C LYS A 210 -18.91 3.16 14.08
N ASN A 211 -19.60 2.08 13.76
CA ASN A 211 -19.72 0.97 14.69
C ASN A 211 -18.39 0.22 14.83
N LEU A 212 -18.24 -0.43 15.99
CA LEU A 212 -17.15 -1.35 16.29
C LEU A 212 -17.47 -2.71 15.65
N SER A 213 -17.11 -2.87 14.37
CA SER A 213 -17.44 -4.04 13.56
C SER A 213 -16.89 -5.33 14.17
N PHE A 214 -15.67 -5.33 14.73
CA PHE A 214 -15.11 -6.53 15.36
C PHE A 214 -15.87 -6.85 16.65
N ALA A 215 -16.13 -5.87 17.52
CA ALA A 215 -16.91 -6.07 18.74
C ALA A 215 -18.30 -6.66 18.46
N GLN A 216 -18.99 -6.18 17.42
CA GLN A 216 -20.31 -6.70 17.00
C GLN A 216 -20.24 -8.14 16.46
N ASN A 217 -19.09 -8.55 15.92
CA ASN A 217 -18.87 -9.86 15.30
C ASN A 217 -17.96 -10.78 16.12
N ARG A 218 -17.66 -10.42 17.38
CA ARG A 218 -16.64 -11.08 18.20
C ARG A 218 -16.89 -12.57 18.41
N ASN A 219 -18.17 -12.97 18.42
CA ASN A 219 -18.57 -14.38 18.50
C ASN A 219 -18.02 -15.24 17.35
N ARG A 220 -17.83 -14.69 16.15
CA ARG A 220 -17.20 -15.38 15.00
C ARG A 220 -15.75 -15.79 15.29
N PHE A 221 -15.11 -15.14 16.25
CA PHE A 221 -13.71 -15.34 16.62
C PHE A 221 -13.53 -16.09 17.93
N ALA A 222 -14.61 -16.65 18.51
CA ALA A 222 -14.60 -17.27 19.84
C ALA A 222 -13.55 -18.38 20.00
N ARG A 223 -13.20 -19.11 18.92
CA ARG A 223 -12.16 -20.15 18.96
C ARG A 223 -10.74 -19.62 19.25
N TRP A 224 -10.48 -18.34 19.00
CA TRP A 224 -9.20 -17.68 19.27
C TRP A 224 -9.27 -16.74 20.46
N GLU A 225 -10.36 -16.75 21.23
CA GLU A 225 -10.60 -15.79 22.32
C GLU A 225 -9.42 -15.71 23.30
N SER A 226 -8.78 -16.85 23.61
CA SER A 226 -7.60 -16.90 24.49
C SER A 226 -6.36 -16.21 23.89
N LYS A 227 -6.24 -16.18 22.57
CA LYS A 227 -5.16 -15.52 21.82
C LYS A 227 -5.43 -14.03 21.55
N ILE A 228 -6.67 -13.56 21.68
CA ILE A 228 -7.05 -12.19 21.31
C ILE A 228 -6.69 -11.20 22.44
N ARG A 229 -6.11 -10.06 22.06
CA ARG A 229 -5.97 -8.85 22.88
C ARG A 229 -6.64 -7.71 22.12
N TYR A 230 -7.71 -7.17 22.70
CA TYR A 230 -8.60 -6.24 22.00
C TYR A 230 -8.54 -4.84 22.61
N MET A 231 -8.53 -3.82 21.76
CA MET A 231 -8.70 -2.42 22.14
C MET A 231 -9.71 -1.72 21.22
N ALA A 232 -10.68 -1.03 21.82
CA ALA A 232 -11.46 0.00 21.15
C ALA A 232 -10.87 1.37 21.51
N THR A 233 -10.73 2.27 20.53
CA THR A 233 -10.41 3.68 20.77
C THR A 233 -11.59 4.58 20.37
N PRO A 234 -11.89 5.66 21.11
CA PRO A 234 -12.96 6.58 20.74
C PRO A 234 -12.69 7.32 19.41
N GLY A 235 -11.41 7.44 19.02
CA GLY A 235 -11.00 8.30 17.92
C GLY A 235 -11.36 9.77 18.18
N ARG A 236 -11.34 10.60 17.14
CA ARG A 236 -11.78 12.00 17.20
C ARG A 236 -12.32 12.49 15.86
N GLU A 237 -12.96 13.64 15.90
CA GLU A 237 -13.36 14.36 14.69
C GLU A 237 -12.14 14.99 14.02
N LEU A 238 -12.23 15.09 12.69
CA LEU A 238 -11.24 15.78 11.88
C LEU A 238 -11.54 17.28 11.91
N ALA A 239 -10.53 18.10 12.21
CA ALA A 239 -10.70 19.55 12.12
C ALA A 239 -10.87 19.98 10.65
N PRO A 240 -11.58 21.08 10.36
CA PRO A 240 -11.71 21.57 8.99
C PRO A 240 -10.35 21.76 8.31
N GLY A 241 -10.13 21.08 7.18
CA GLY A 241 -8.89 21.14 6.40
C GLY A 241 -7.71 20.34 6.98
N GLU A 242 -7.91 19.58 8.05
CA GLU A 242 -6.89 18.68 8.59
C GLU A 242 -6.69 17.44 7.70
N ASP A 243 -5.46 16.96 7.64
CA ASP A 243 -5.08 15.76 6.90
C ASP A 243 -5.56 14.48 7.63
N PRO A 244 -6.38 13.61 7.01
CA PRO A 244 -6.80 12.32 7.57
C PRO A 244 -5.63 11.42 8.00
N PHE A 245 -4.46 11.53 7.36
CA PHE A 245 -3.26 10.77 7.75
C PHE A 245 -2.80 11.08 9.18
N ARG A 246 -3.17 12.23 9.73
CA ARG A 246 -2.89 12.57 11.13
C ARG A 246 -3.71 11.73 12.11
N VAL A 247 -5.00 11.53 11.83
CA VAL A 247 -5.87 10.66 12.65
C VAL A 247 -5.42 9.19 12.54
N GLU A 248 -5.02 8.76 11.35
CA GLU A 248 -4.41 7.44 11.16
C GLU A 248 -3.14 7.28 12.01
N LYS A 249 -2.24 8.27 11.98
CA LYS A 249 -1.01 8.26 12.78
C LYS A 249 -1.31 8.18 14.28
N GLU A 250 -2.24 8.98 14.78
CA GLU A 250 -2.67 8.94 16.19
C GLU A 250 -3.24 7.56 16.58
N MET A 251 -3.98 6.91 15.67
CA MET A 251 -4.45 5.54 15.91
C MET A 251 -3.27 4.55 16.00
N ARG A 252 -2.26 4.68 15.14
CA ARG A 252 -1.04 3.84 15.19
C ARG A 252 -0.21 4.08 16.47
N GLU A 253 -0.16 5.32 16.95
CA GLU A 253 0.41 5.66 18.26
C GLU A 253 -0.37 5.00 19.41
N ALA A 254 -1.71 5.00 19.35
CA ALA A 254 -2.54 4.31 20.33
C ALA A 254 -2.32 2.79 20.34
N VAL A 255 -2.11 2.15 19.18
CA VAL A 255 -1.73 0.72 19.10
C VAL A 255 -0.40 0.49 19.81
N THR A 256 0.59 1.36 19.58
CA THR A 256 1.90 1.30 20.24
C THR A 256 1.77 1.39 21.76
N ASP A 257 0.96 2.32 22.25
CA ASP A 257 0.66 2.48 23.67
C ASP A 257 -0.04 1.25 24.26
N PHE A 258 -0.97 0.65 23.52
CA PHE A 258 -1.65 -0.57 23.94
C PHE A 258 -0.69 -1.76 24.03
N LEU A 259 0.21 -1.91 23.05
CA LEU A 259 1.26 -2.92 23.07
C LEU A 259 2.14 -2.76 24.32
N ALA A 260 2.67 -1.57 24.54
CA ALA A 260 3.57 -1.31 25.67
C ALA A 260 2.89 -1.44 27.04
N LYS A 261 1.67 -0.95 27.21
CA LYS A 261 1.02 -0.82 28.52
C LYS A 261 0.14 -2.01 28.88
N LYS A 262 -0.47 -2.69 27.91
CA LYS A 262 -1.51 -3.70 28.14
C LYS A 262 -1.14 -5.09 27.61
N VAL A 263 -0.55 -5.19 26.43
CA VAL A 263 -0.12 -6.49 25.88
C VAL A 263 1.18 -6.94 26.53
N GLN A 264 2.09 -6.00 26.77
CA GLN A 264 3.40 -6.20 27.39
C GLN A 264 4.17 -7.37 26.76
N PRO A 265 4.56 -7.26 25.47
CA PRO A 265 5.47 -8.23 24.86
C PRO A 265 6.81 -8.26 25.61
N ALA A 266 7.45 -9.42 25.67
CA ALA A 266 8.80 -9.54 26.17
C ALA A 266 9.79 -9.01 25.13
N ASP A 267 11.00 -8.64 25.55
CA ASP A 267 12.03 -8.07 24.66
C ASP A 267 12.60 -9.07 23.62
N THR A 268 12.07 -10.29 23.59
CA THR A 268 12.41 -11.34 22.62
C THR A 268 11.24 -11.71 21.72
N ASP A 269 10.05 -11.18 21.99
CA ASP A 269 8.85 -11.44 21.21
C ASP A 269 8.95 -10.75 19.84
N LEU A 270 8.32 -11.36 18.85
CA LEU A 270 8.23 -10.83 17.50
C LEU A 270 6.90 -10.13 17.31
N LEU A 271 6.95 -8.92 16.76
CA LEU A 271 5.78 -8.11 16.43
C LEU A 271 5.63 -8.01 14.93
N PHE A 272 4.58 -8.64 14.41
CA PHE A 272 4.14 -8.49 13.04
C PHE A 272 3.10 -7.37 12.94
N MET A 273 3.33 -6.44 12.03
CA MET A 273 2.49 -5.26 11.82
C MET A 273 2.04 -5.24 10.36
N SER A 274 0.72 -5.25 10.12
CA SER A 274 0.17 -5.08 8.78
C SER A 274 -1.30 -4.65 8.84
N ASP A 275 -1.81 -4.16 7.72
CA ASP A 275 -3.24 -3.95 7.58
C ASP A 275 -3.97 -5.30 7.44
N VAL A 276 -5.30 -5.32 7.64
CA VAL A 276 -6.09 -6.57 7.64
C VAL A 276 -6.07 -7.26 6.28
N ASP A 277 -6.06 -6.47 5.20
CA ASP A 277 -6.04 -6.99 3.83
C ASP A 277 -4.65 -7.47 3.38
N GLU A 278 -3.61 -7.28 4.20
CA GLU A 278 -2.23 -7.76 4.01
C GLU A 278 -2.00 -9.08 4.77
N ILE A 279 -2.51 -10.19 4.24
CA ILE A 279 -2.48 -11.52 4.85
C ILE A 279 -1.12 -12.20 4.57
N PRO A 280 -0.21 -12.35 5.55
CA PRO A 280 1.01 -13.12 5.34
C PRO A 280 0.69 -14.61 5.24
N ALA A 281 1.51 -15.36 4.51
CA ALA A 281 1.40 -16.81 4.50
C ALA A 281 1.98 -17.41 5.79
N ALA A 282 1.35 -18.47 6.30
CA ALA A 282 1.75 -19.08 7.57
C ALA A 282 3.21 -19.55 7.57
N HIS A 283 3.68 -20.10 6.44
CA HIS A 283 5.04 -20.58 6.28
C HIS A 283 6.08 -19.44 6.31
N SER A 284 5.73 -18.25 5.80
CA SER A 284 6.59 -17.06 5.87
C SER A 284 6.80 -16.64 7.33
N LEU A 285 5.71 -16.58 8.11
CA LEU A 285 5.82 -16.23 9.53
C LEU A 285 6.52 -17.31 10.34
N ALA A 286 6.33 -18.59 10.00
CA ALA A 286 7.01 -19.70 10.67
C ALA A 286 8.52 -19.63 10.46
N LEU A 287 8.94 -19.37 9.21
CA LEU A 287 10.34 -19.13 8.85
C LEU A 287 10.92 -17.95 9.64
N LEU A 288 10.23 -16.80 9.61
CA LEU A 288 10.69 -15.59 10.32
C LEU A 288 10.66 -15.74 11.84
N LYS A 289 9.85 -16.64 12.41
CA LYS A 289 9.80 -16.96 13.84
C LYS A 289 10.96 -17.86 14.26
N ALA A 290 11.30 -18.86 13.46
CA ALA A 290 12.32 -19.86 13.79
C ALA A 290 13.76 -19.40 13.51
N CYS A 291 13.98 -18.68 12.41
CA CYS A 291 15.32 -18.38 11.90
C CYS A 291 15.79 -16.96 12.21
N ASP A 292 17.08 -16.80 12.47
CA ASP A 292 17.71 -15.56 12.93
C ASP A 292 17.95 -14.54 11.82
N PHE A 293 16.88 -14.12 11.16
CA PHE A 293 16.92 -13.04 10.17
C PHE A 293 17.21 -11.69 10.84
N PRO A 294 17.97 -10.79 10.18
CA PRO A 294 18.06 -9.40 10.61
C PRO A 294 16.67 -8.74 10.60
N LEU A 295 16.26 -8.20 11.74
CA LEU A 295 15.01 -7.46 11.91
C LEU A 295 15.30 -5.96 12.08
N PRO A 296 14.40 -5.06 11.65
CA PRO A 296 13.12 -5.36 11.00
C PRO A 296 13.27 -5.90 9.57
N ILE A 297 12.24 -6.58 9.08
CA ILE A 297 12.15 -7.06 7.69
C ILE A 297 10.73 -6.88 7.16
N HIS A 298 10.62 -6.40 5.92
CA HIS A 298 9.35 -6.28 5.19
C HIS A 298 8.95 -7.60 4.54
N LEU A 299 7.67 -7.76 4.22
CA LEU A 299 7.13 -8.91 3.51
C LEU A 299 6.55 -8.43 2.17
N GLN A 300 7.07 -8.95 1.06
CA GLN A 300 6.50 -8.71 -0.25
C GLN A 300 5.23 -9.55 -0.42
N LEU A 301 4.10 -8.92 -0.66
CA LEU A 301 2.82 -9.60 -0.83
C LEU A 301 2.37 -9.52 -2.29
N ARG A 302 1.81 -10.63 -2.80
CA ARG A 302 1.11 -10.63 -4.10
C ARG A 302 -0.16 -9.81 -3.98
N GLN A 303 -0.30 -8.81 -4.83
CA GLN A 303 -1.39 -7.85 -4.76
C GLN A 303 -2.57 -8.28 -5.64
N PHE A 304 -3.75 -8.12 -5.06
CA PHE A 304 -5.05 -8.41 -5.65
C PHE A 304 -5.99 -7.23 -5.36
N VAL A 305 -6.98 -7.07 -6.22
CA VAL A 305 -8.04 -6.07 -6.02
C VAL A 305 -9.41 -6.72 -6.18
N TYR A 306 -10.37 -6.40 -5.34
CA TYR A 306 -11.76 -6.91 -5.37
C TYR A 306 -11.96 -8.40 -5.04
N SER A 307 -11.07 -9.28 -5.48
CA SER A 307 -11.03 -10.72 -5.21
C SER A 307 -9.69 -11.33 -5.68
N PHE A 308 -9.44 -12.61 -5.40
CA PHE A 308 -8.28 -13.33 -5.93
C PHE A 308 -8.39 -13.61 -7.45
N GLU A 309 -9.51 -13.26 -8.10
CA GLU A 309 -9.64 -13.25 -9.56
C GLU A 309 -8.80 -12.15 -10.23
N PHE A 310 -8.45 -11.06 -9.53
CA PHE A 310 -7.79 -9.90 -10.15
C PHE A 310 -6.41 -9.61 -9.54
N PRO A 311 -5.37 -10.39 -9.91
CA PRO A 311 -4.00 -10.05 -9.56
C PRO A 311 -3.55 -8.76 -10.27
N THR A 312 -2.75 -7.94 -9.58
CA THR A 312 -2.19 -6.69 -10.15
C THR A 312 -0.68 -6.76 -10.29
N ASP A 313 0.04 -6.80 -9.18
CA ASP A 313 1.51 -6.91 -9.12
C ASP A 313 1.96 -7.54 -7.80
N SER A 314 3.26 -7.44 -7.49
CA SER A 314 3.84 -7.88 -6.21
C SER A 314 4.54 -6.70 -5.51
N GLY A 315 3.99 -5.49 -5.63
CA GLY A 315 4.58 -4.26 -5.10
C GLY A 315 4.23 -3.95 -3.65
N SER A 316 3.37 -4.73 -3.01
CA SER A 316 3.00 -4.51 -1.61
C SER A 316 4.12 -5.00 -0.68
N TRP A 317 4.63 -4.12 0.18
CA TRP A 317 5.77 -4.41 1.05
C TRP A 317 5.59 -3.93 2.50
N ARG A 318 4.50 -3.22 2.84
CA ARG A 318 4.38 -2.49 4.12
C ARG A 318 4.17 -3.40 5.34
N ALA A 319 3.71 -4.63 5.11
CA ALA A 319 3.66 -5.68 6.10
C ALA A 319 5.09 -5.99 6.60
N GLN A 320 5.30 -5.97 7.92
CA GLN A 320 6.66 -6.03 8.46
C GLN A 320 6.75 -6.74 9.80
N MET A 321 7.89 -7.40 10.02
CA MET A 321 8.24 -8.09 11.26
C MET A 321 9.33 -7.32 12.01
N HIS A 322 9.13 -7.14 13.31
CA HIS A 322 10.05 -6.47 14.22
C HIS A 322 10.34 -7.37 15.43
N GLU A 323 11.52 -7.20 16.03
CA GLU A 323 11.72 -7.62 17.42
C GLU A 323 11.14 -6.55 18.33
N TRP A 324 10.42 -6.94 19.37
CA TRP A 324 9.95 -6.00 20.38
C TRP A 324 11.09 -5.63 21.32
N LEU A 325 11.41 -4.34 21.42
CA LEU A 325 12.50 -3.83 22.25
C LEU A 325 12.00 -2.78 23.25
N GLY A 326 10.95 -3.11 24.01
CA GLY A 326 10.43 -2.26 25.09
C GLY A 326 9.57 -1.07 24.65
N GLY A 327 9.21 -0.96 23.36
CA GLY A 327 8.37 0.11 22.83
C GLY A 327 9.17 1.31 22.29
N PRO A 328 8.53 2.48 22.13
CA PRO A 328 9.21 3.67 21.59
C PRO A 328 10.38 4.15 22.47
N PRO A 329 11.49 4.64 21.88
CA PRO A 329 11.68 4.86 20.44
C PRO A 329 12.13 3.62 19.64
N GLN A 330 12.41 2.48 20.27
CA GLN A 330 13.00 1.31 19.61
C GLN A 330 12.02 0.55 18.72
N THR A 331 10.80 0.30 19.23
CA THR A 331 9.75 -0.41 18.47
C THR A 331 8.43 0.35 18.58
N ALA A 332 7.85 0.72 17.44
CA ALA A 332 6.54 1.38 17.36
C ALA A 332 5.71 0.77 16.24
N TYR A 333 4.39 0.71 16.43
CA TYR A 333 3.47 0.24 15.39
C TYR A 333 3.44 1.26 14.24
N MET A 334 3.81 0.82 13.03
CA MET A 334 3.93 1.70 11.88
C MET A 334 3.60 0.99 10.56
N HIS A 335 3.40 1.77 9.51
CA HIS A 335 3.10 1.30 8.15
C HIS A 335 3.96 2.02 7.10
N SER A 336 5.10 2.55 7.54
CA SER A 336 6.15 3.15 6.73
C SER A 336 7.35 2.19 6.61
N LYS A 337 8.30 2.52 5.73
CA LYS A 337 9.53 1.75 5.59
C LYS A 337 10.37 1.80 6.86
N ALA A 338 10.69 0.63 7.41
CA ALA A 338 11.64 0.46 8.52
C ALA A 338 13.04 0.00 8.07
N THR A 339 13.15 -0.70 6.94
CA THR A 339 14.42 -1.20 6.38
C THR A 339 14.36 -1.32 4.85
N ASP A 340 15.49 -1.57 4.20
CA ASP A 340 15.57 -1.93 2.78
C ASP A 340 15.32 -3.42 2.50
N ARG A 341 15.32 -4.27 3.54
CA ARG A 341 15.17 -5.73 3.39
C ARG A 341 13.71 -6.15 3.27
N VAL A 342 13.43 -7.02 2.31
CA VAL A 342 12.10 -7.57 2.08
C VAL A 342 12.17 -9.07 1.78
N LEU A 343 11.36 -9.88 2.46
CA LEU A 343 11.17 -11.30 2.15
C LEU A 343 10.24 -11.42 0.93
N ALA A 344 10.75 -12.03 -0.15
CA ALA A 344 10.01 -12.16 -1.40
C ALA A 344 8.79 -13.11 -1.27
N ASP A 345 7.71 -12.85 -2.02
CA ASP A 345 6.49 -13.68 -2.09
C ASP A 345 6.06 -14.30 -0.74
N ALA A 346 5.79 -13.43 0.23
CA ALA A 346 5.56 -13.78 1.62
C ALA A 346 4.07 -13.82 2.01
N GLY A 347 3.15 -13.56 1.08
CA GLY A 347 1.70 -13.61 1.33
C GLY A 347 0.88 -12.85 0.28
N TRP A 348 -0.25 -12.29 0.71
CA TRP A 348 -1.27 -11.68 -0.16
C TRP A 348 -1.72 -10.32 0.35
N HIS A 349 -1.91 -9.36 -0.56
CA HIS A 349 -2.56 -8.09 -0.28
C HIS A 349 -3.84 -7.97 -1.12
N CYS A 350 -5.02 -8.11 -0.52
CA CYS A 350 -6.30 -8.13 -1.23
C CYS A 350 -7.11 -6.85 -0.98
N SER A 351 -6.79 -5.79 -1.72
CA SER A 351 -7.44 -4.49 -1.55
C SER A 351 -8.90 -4.52 -2.04
N PHE A 352 -9.81 -3.87 -1.31
CA PHE A 352 -11.25 -3.84 -1.64
C PHE A 352 -11.91 -5.22 -1.79
N CYS A 353 -11.40 -6.25 -1.11
CA CYS A 353 -11.92 -7.62 -1.19
C CYS A 353 -13.11 -7.86 -0.23
N PHE A 354 -14.22 -7.16 -0.48
CA PHE A 354 -15.41 -7.20 0.36
C PHE A 354 -16.52 -8.09 -0.19
N ARG A 355 -17.41 -8.53 0.71
CA ARG A 355 -18.62 -9.30 0.40
C ARG A 355 -19.76 -8.42 -0.11
N SER A 356 -19.97 -7.26 0.53
CA SER A 356 -21.10 -6.37 0.26
C SER A 356 -20.67 -5.11 -0.48
N ILE A 357 -21.54 -4.54 -1.31
CA ILE A 357 -21.30 -3.24 -1.97
C ILE A 357 -21.22 -2.10 -0.94
N SER A 358 -21.96 -2.20 0.17
CA SER A 358 -21.89 -1.21 1.25
C SER A 358 -20.49 -1.07 1.84
N ASP A 359 -19.71 -2.15 1.92
CA ASP A 359 -18.33 -2.08 2.43
C ASP A 359 -17.38 -1.35 1.46
N PHE A 360 -17.61 -1.46 0.14
CA PHE A 360 -16.89 -0.65 -0.85
C PHE A 360 -17.18 0.83 -0.65
N VAL A 361 -18.47 1.20 -0.59
CA VAL A 361 -18.91 2.58 -0.35
C VAL A 361 -18.31 3.11 0.96
N PHE A 362 -18.33 2.29 2.01
CA PHE A 362 -17.75 2.63 3.30
C PHE A 362 -16.25 2.93 3.15
N LYS A 363 -15.43 1.97 2.69
CA LYS A 363 -13.97 2.15 2.55
C LYS A 363 -13.63 3.35 1.66
N MET A 364 -14.32 3.52 0.52
CA MET A 364 -14.11 4.65 -0.39
C MET A 364 -14.31 6.01 0.28
N SER A 365 -15.17 6.08 1.30
CA SER A 365 -15.51 7.33 2.00
C SER A 365 -14.79 7.52 3.34
N SER A 366 -14.13 6.49 3.88
CA SER A 366 -13.72 6.47 5.29
C SER A 366 -12.20 6.42 5.57
N TYR A 367 -11.41 5.90 4.63
CA TYR A 367 -9.95 5.76 4.81
C TYR A 367 -9.16 7.02 4.44
N SER A 368 -7.87 7.06 4.77
CA SER A 368 -7.03 8.27 4.65
C SER A 368 -6.88 8.81 3.23
N HIS A 369 -7.06 7.95 2.21
CA HIS A 369 -7.08 8.33 0.80
C HIS A 369 -8.49 8.69 0.28
N SER A 370 -9.32 9.31 1.12
CA SER A 370 -10.67 9.73 0.75
C SER A 370 -10.67 10.85 -0.29
N ASP A 371 -9.55 11.53 -0.50
CA ASP A 371 -9.29 12.52 -1.55
C ASP A 371 -9.51 11.94 -2.97
N ARG A 372 -9.28 10.62 -3.14
CA ARG A 372 -9.57 9.89 -4.38
C ARG A 372 -11.06 9.95 -4.71
N LEU A 373 -11.92 9.85 -3.70
CA LEU A 373 -13.36 10.02 -3.83
C LEU A 373 -13.75 11.50 -3.87
N PHE A 374 -13.51 12.23 -2.78
CA PHE A 374 -14.10 13.55 -2.54
C PHE A 374 -13.52 14.68 -3.39
N GLY A 375 -12.33 14.51 -3.98
CA GLY A 375 -11.87 15.49 -4.94
C GLY A 375 -12.68 15.47 -6.26
N ASN A 376 -13.56 14.48 -6.48
CA ASN A 376 -14.39 14.40 -7.67
C ASN A 376 -15.72 15.11 -7.42
N ASN A 377 -16.01 16.18 -8.19
CA ASN A 377 -17.25 16.94 -8.05
C ASN A 377 -18.53 16.12 -8.27
N ASN A 378 -18.42 14.93 -8.90
CA ASN A 378 -19.52 13.99 -9.10
C ASN A 378 -19.30 12.68 -8.32
N TYR A 379 -18.64 12.73 -7.15
CA TYR A 379 -18.31 11.54 -6.36
C TYR A 379 -19.52 10.67 -6.04
N GLN A 380 -20.73 11.24 -5.93
CA GLN A 380 -21.96 10.49 -5.69
C GLN A 380 -22.23 9.45 -6.78
N LYS A 381 -21.79 9.69 -8.02
CA LYS A 381 -21.87 8.71 -9.11
C LYS A 381 -20.92 7.54 -8.91
N LEU A 382 -19.74 7.79 -8.32
CA LEU A 382 -18.77 6.73 -7.97
C LEU A 382 -19.28 5.85 -6.82
N LEU A 383 -20.18 6.37 -5.98
CA LEU A 383 -20.83 5.63 -4.90
C LEU A 383 -22.10 4.88 -5.34
N ASN A 384 -22.46 4.92 -6.63
CA ASN A 384 -23.63 4.20 -7.12
C ASN A 384 -23.39 2.68 -7.05
N PRO A 385 -24.25 1.89 -6.36
CA PRO A 385 -24.03 0.46 -6.19
C PRO A 385 -23.91 -0.33 -7.49
N VAL A 386 -24.71 0.03 -8.51
CA VAL A 386 -24.70 -0.62 -9.82
C VAL A 386 -23.38 -0.34 -10.54
N GLU A 387 -22.87 0.89 -10.44
CA GLU A 387 -21.59 1.26 -11.04
C GLU A 387 -20.42 0.59 -10.34
N ILE A 388 -20.43 0.53 -9.00
CA ILE A 388 -19.41 -0.21 -8.23
C ILE A 388 -19.43 -1.68 -8.65
N GLN A 389 -20.60 -2.33 -8.64
CA GLN A 389 -20.74 -3.73 -9.03
C GLN A 389 -20.21 -4.00 -10.44
N ARG A 390 -20.50 -3.10 -11.40
CA ARG A 390 -20.00 -3.19 -12.78
C ARG A 390 -18.48 -3.14 -12.82
N LYS A 391 -17.87 -2.14 -12.17
CA LYS A 391 -16.43 -1.92 -12.15
C LYS A 391 -15.65 -3.05 -11.49
N ILE A 392 -16.11 -3.53 -10.33
CA ILE A 392 -15.42 -4.63 -9.63
C ILE A 392 -15.52 -5.95 -10.41
N CYS A 393 -16.58 -6.14 -11.20
CA CYS A 393 -16.72 -7.30 -12.09
C CYS A 393 -15.90 -7.20 -13.38
N SER A 394 -15.57 -5.99 -13.83
CA SER A 394 -14.71 -5.76 -15.00
C SER A 394 -13.23 -5.59 -14.63
N GLY A 395 -12.90 -5.37 -13.36
CA GLY A 395 -11.54 -5.09 -12.89
C GLY A 395 -11.15 -3.61 -12.99
N GLU A 396 -12.08 -2.72 -13.34
CA GLU A 396 -11.86 -1.28 -13.46
C GLU A 396 -11.65 -0.62 -12.08
N ASP A 397 -10.92 0.50 -12.06
CA ASP A 397 -10.74 1.30 -10.84
C ASP A 397 -12.06 1.94 -10.36
N VAL A 398 -12.44 1.66 -9.10
CA VAL A 398 -13.68 2.16 -8.50
C VAL A 398 -13.77 3.69 -8.45
N PHE A 399 -12.63 4.39 -8.36
CA PHE A 399 -12.56 5.85 -8.38
C PHE A 399 -12.53 6.44 -9.81
N GLY A 400 -12.32 5.61 -10.83
CA GLY A 400 -12.14 6.04 -12.22
C GLY A 400 -10.80 6.74 -12.46
N LEU A 401 -9.79 6.41 -11.68
CA LEU A 401 -8.43 6.91 -11.82
C LEU A 401 -7.64 6.03 -12.79
N LEU A 402 -6.68 6.65 -13.49
CA LEU A 402 -5.66 5.90 -14.23
C LEU A 402 -4.67 5.27 -13.23
N PRO A 403 -3.98 4.19 -13.62
CA PRO A 403 -3.03 3.52 -12.74
C PRO A 403 -1.83 4.42 -12.43
N GLU A 404 -1.35 4.38 -11.19
CA GLU A 404 -0.14 5.08 -10.74
C GLU A 404 1.11 4.29 -11.14
N VAL A 405 1.63 4.56 -12.33
CA VAL A 405 2.75 3.81 -12.91
C VAL A 405 3.84 4.73 -13.44
N TYR A 406 5.05 4.19 -13.57
CA TYR A 406 6.26 4.95 -13.90
C TYR A 406 6.75 4.74 -15.34
N THR A 407 6.09 3.85 -16.10
CA THR A 407 6.42 3.61 -17.50
C THR A 407 5.16 3.62 -18.37
N TRP A 408 5.30 4.08 -19.62
CA TRP A 408 4.20 4.04 -20.59
C TRP A 408 3.76 2.63 -20.95
N ALA A 409 4.69 1.67 -20.97
CA ALA A 409 4.38 0.27 -21.22
C ALA A 409 3.44 -0.28 -20.14
N GLU A 410 3.73 0.03 -18.87
CA GLU A 410 2.90 -0.37 -17.75
C GLU A 410 1.56 0.35 -17.74
N LEU A 411 1.52 1.64 -18.09
CA LEU A 411 0.27 2.41 -18.21
C LEU A 411 -0.68 1.79 -19.24
N LEU A 412 -0.14 1.42 -20.41
CA LEU A 412 -0.92 0.77 -21.45
C LEU A 412 -1.37 -0.64 -21.04
N TRP A 413 -0.51 -1.39 -20.35
CA TRP A 413 -0.85 -2.72 -19.84
C TRP A 413 -1.98 -2.66 -18.81
N ARG A 414 -1.97 -1.66 -17.91
CA ARG A 414 -2.98 -1.47 -16.85
C ARG A 414 -4.15 -0.55 -17.25
N TRP A 415 -4.23 -0.12 -18.51
CA TRP A 415 -5.19 0.92 -18.95
C TRP A 415 -6.66 0.54 -18.68
N ASN A 416 -6.99 -0.74 -18.85
CA ASN A 416 -8.35 -1.26 -18.68
C ASN A 416 -8.59 -1.84 -17.28
N GLY A 417 -7.70 -1.59 -16.31
CA GLY A 417 -7.78 -2.13 -14.97
C GLY A 417 -7.12 -3.52 -14.82
N ALA A 418 -7.47 -4.20 -13.73
CA ALA A 418 -6.90 -5.50 -13.39
C ALA A 418 -7.44 -6.61 -14.31
N THR A 419 -6.56 -7.52 -14.73
CA THR A 419 -6.93 -8.63 -15.62
C THR A 419 -7.42 -9.83 -14.82
N LYS A 420 -8.49 -10.48 -15.31
CA LYS A 420 -9.02 -11.70 -14.70
C LYS A 420 -8.05 -12.86 -14.82
N SER A 421 -7.81 -13.53 -13.71
CA SER A 421 -7.13 -14.82 -13.59
C SER A 421 -8.18 -15.91 -13.41
N PRO A 422 -8.14 -16.98 -14.23
CA PRO A 422 -8.97 -18.16 -13.99
C PRO A 422 -8.48 -19.03 -12.83
N SER A 423 -7.33 -18.68 -12.22
CA SER A 423 -6.68 -19.47 -11.18
C SER A 423 -6.86 -18.84 -9.80
N ALA A 424 -7.19 -19.69 -8.83
CA ALA A 424 -7.09 -19.41 -7.39
C ALA A 424 -6.05 -20.32 -6.71
N VAL A 425 -5.02 -20.73 -7.45
CA VAL A 425 -3.89 -21.49 -6.89
C VAL A 425 -3.04 -20.57 -6.02
N ASN A 426 -2.54 -21.09 -4.89
CA ASN A 426 -1.73 -20.35 -3.93
C ASN A 426 -2.44 -19.09 -3.41
N VAL A 427 -3.71 -19.20 -3.00
CA VAL A 427 -4.47 -18.19 -2.23
C VAL A 427 -4.61 -18.67 -0.77
N PRO A 428 -5.05 -17.83 0.20
CA PRO A 428 -5.18 -18.25 1.59
C PRO A 428 -6.02 -19.52 1.75
N LYS A 429 -5.57 -20.46 2.61
CA LYS A 429 -6.14 -21.82 2.70
C LYS A 429 -7.64 -21.82 2.96
N ALA A 430 -8.09 -20.89 3.80
CA ALA A 430 -9.47 -20.77 4.23
C ALA A 430 -10.45 -20.40 3.11
N VAL A 431 -9.98 -19.69 2.07
CA VAL A 431 -10.79 -19.30 0.91
C VAL A 431 -11.20 -20.55 0.12
N ILE A 432 -10.29 -21.52 0.00
CA ILE A 432 -10.53 -22.77 -0.72
C ILE A 432 -11.29 -23.78 0.15
N GLN A 433 -10.95 -23.89 1.44
CA GLN A 433 -11.63 -24.79 2.37
C GLN A 433 -13.13 -24.47 2.54
N ASP A 434 -13.50 -23.20 2.38
CA ASP A 434 -14.87 -22.70 2.55
C ASP A 434 -15.29 -21.89 1.30
N SER A 435 -15.08 -22.50 0.13
CA SER A 435 -15.21 -21.86 -1.19
C SER A 435 -16.61 -21.37 -1.51
N GLU A 436 -17.64 -21.99 -0.95
CA GLU A 436 -19.02 -21.53 -1.10
C GLU A 436 -19.26 -20.22 -0.34
N ARG A 437 -18.80 -20.15 0.92
CA ARG A 437 -18.95 -18.95 1.74
C ARG A 437 -18.10 -17.78 1.23
N PHE A 438 -16.89 -18.07 0.74
CA PHE A 438 -15.97 -17.09 0.17
C PHE A 438 -16.01 -17.08 -1.37
N ARG A 439 -17.11 -17.54 -1.98
CA ARG A 439 -17.28 -17.59 -3.44
C ARG A 439 -16.99 -16.26 -4.10
N TYR A 440 -17.31 -15.17 -3.41
CA TYR A 440 -17.12 -13.80 -3.86
C TYR A 440 -15.64 -13.41 -4.06
N LEU A 441 -14.71 -14.11 -3.40
CA LEU A 441 -13.27 -13.93 -3.55
C LEU A 441 -12.64 -14.81 -4.65
N LEU A 442 -13.41 -15.68 -5.29
CA LEU A 442 -12.92 -16.67 -6.25
C LEU A 442 -13.35 -16.36 -7.69
N PRO A 443 -12.62 -16.85 -8.71
CA PRO A 443 -12.94 -16.61 -10.12
C PRO A 443 -14.40 -16.83 -10.49
N GLY A 444 -15.04 -15.86 -11.14
CA GLY A 444 -16.45 -15.89 -11.52
C GLY A 444 -17.43 -15.55 -10.39
N GLY A 445 -16.93 -15.13 -9.23
CA GLY A 445 -17.71 -14.79 -8.05
C GLY A 445 -17.92 -13.29 -7.87
N CYS A 446 -17.80 -12.46 -8.91
CA CYS A 446 -17.70 -11.00 -8.75
C CYS A 446 -18.97 -10.31 -8.22
N VAL A 447 -20.13 -10.96 -8.25
CA VAL A 447 -21.39 -10.42 -7.72
C VAL A 447 -21.30 -10.30 -6.20
N ARG A 448 -21.76 -9.17 -5.65
CA ARG A 448 -21.71 -8.82 -4.23
C ARG A 448 -23.11 -8.67 -3.67
N ASP A 449 -23.20 -8.80 -2.35
CA ASP A 449 -24.45 -8.54 -1.63
C ASP A 449 -24.78 -7.04 -1.75
N GLY A 450 -26.02 -6.73 -2.12
CA GLY A 450 -26.49 -5.39 -2.51
C GLY A 450 -26.80 -4.44 -1.37
#